data_AF-A0A139CL81-F1
#
_entry.id   AF-A0A139CL81-F1
#
_cell.length_a   1.000
_cell.length_b   1.000
_cell.length_c   1.000
_cell.angle_alpha   90.00
_cell.angle_beta   90.00
_cell.angle_gamma   90.00
#
_symmetry.space_group_name_H-M   'P 1'
#
loop_
_entity.id
_entity.type
_entity.pdbx_description
1 polymer ?
#
loop_
_entity_poly.entity_id
_entity_poly.type
_entity_poly.pdbx_seq_one_letter_code
_entity_poly.pdbx_strand_id
1 'polypeptide(L)'
;MKSTIESIVNNNLCIGCGICAGVCPQQLLNMDFDIYGKYIPSLRISCSKECGLCMKVCPFNDENENETEIGKKLFGYTENIQHSEETGYYLNSFVGYSSEFRETSASGGLATWLLTTLIAKDIVDYVICVTPHDNPEKLFTFQIFENVESIAHSAGSAYYPVELSDIIQQILDKPGRYAITGLPCFLKAIRLATSQNKKLKKRIVYTIGLVCGQSKSKYYTAYITKLTHIKGKPQKVTYRGKSPDRPANNFYFCCQNEHGEEGKVFWSEGVSEAWTNRWFTPNSCNFCDDVFAELADVVFMDAWLPKYSKDSKGTSLMLVRSTQILNIVLETMNNKQINITTIPIDELIQSQAGVIEVKRKQLSYRLYIANQSGQIVPDKRVKSSKKIDFLTKKHIELKLKMQEKSKQLLFQENQTLTIKDIKAEMHPFIKKKRLLDLVEKSILSYKKLKNK
;
A
#
# COMPACT_ATOMS: atom_id res chain seq x y z
N MET A 1 3.36 17.88 -25.82
CA MET A 1 3.98 17.42 -24.54
C MET A 1 3.51 15.98 -24.29
N LYS A 2 4.37 15.01 -23.96
CA LYS A 2 3.93 13.60 -23.83
C LYS A 2 2.86 13.45 -22.75
N SER A 3 1.79 12.72 -23.05
CA SER A 3 0.67 12.52 -22.12
C SER A 3 0.99 11.46 -21.04
N THR A 4 0.22 11.43 -19.95
CA THR A 4 0.30 10.35 -18.96
C THR A 4 0.01 8.97 -19.56
N ILE A 5 -0.83 8.89 -20.59
CA ILE A 5 -1.10 7.61 -21.25
C ILE A 5 0.18 7.12 -21.95
N GLU A 6 0.80 7.96 -22.78
CA GLU A 6 1.99 7.60 -23.54
C GLU A 6 3.20 7.30 -22.65
N SER A 7 3.44 8.13 -21.63
CA SER A 7 4.65 8.01 -20.80
C SER A 7 4.51 7.01 -19.67
N ILE A 8 3.32 6.83 -19.10
CA ILE A 8 3.14 6.08 -17.84
C ILE A 8 2.29 4.82 -18.05
N VAL A 9 1.14 4.93 -18.73
CA VAL A 9 0.24 3.78 -18.92
C VAL A 9 0.84 2.79 -19.90
N ASN A 10 1.28 3.24 -21.08
CA ASN A 10 1.86 2.39 -22.12
C ASN A 10 3.15 1.70 -21.67
N ASN A 11 3.87 2.28 -20.70
CA ASN A 11 5.06 1.70 -20.09
C ASN A 11 4.76 0.84 -18.85
N ASN A 12 3.48 0.57 -18.54
CA ASN A 12 3.03 -0.22 -17.39
C ASN A 12 3.60 0.31 -16.04
N LEU A 13 3.72 1.63 -15.92
CA LEU A 13 4.18 2.33 -14.72
C LEU A 13 3.04 2.96 -13.91
N CYS A 14 1.80 2.91 -14.43
CA CYS A 14 0.65 3.44 -13.71
C CYS A 14 0.30 2.56 -12.50
N ILE A 15 0.12 3.18 -11.34
CA ILE A 15 -0.39 2.51 -10.12
C ILE A 15 -1.91 2.62 -9.98
N GLY A 16 -2.56 3.46 -10.79
CA GLY A 16 -4.02 3.61 -10.77
C GLY A 16 -4.56 4.55 -9.69
N CYS A 17 -3.78 5.52 -9.20
CA CYS A 17 -4.22 6.40 -8.10
C CYS A 17 -5.35 7.40 -8.44
N GLY A 18 -5.70 7.60 -9.70
CA GLY A 18 -6.83 8.47 -10.11
C GLY A 18 -6.59 9.98 -10.07
N ILE A 19 -5.51 10.45 -9.42
CA ILE A 19 -5.26 11.90 -9.24
C ILE A 19 -5.24 12.67 -10.56
N CYS A 20 -4.60 12.13 -11.61
CA CYS A 20 -4.56 12.78 -12.92
C CYS A 20 -5.94 13.03 -13.55
N ALA A 21 -6.89 12.12 -13.33
CA ALA A 21 -8.27 12.26 -13.78
C ALA A 21 -9.03 13.26 -12.89
N GLY A 22 -8.85 13.17 -11.56
CA GLY A 22 -9.50 14.07 -10.61
C GLY A 22 -9.11 15.54 -10.76
N VAL A 23 -7.85 15.84 -11.12
CA VAL A 23 -7.40 17.24 -11.31
C VAL A 23 -7.64 17.76 -12.73
N CYS A 24 -8.07 16.93 -13.68
CA CYS A 24 -8.22 17.33 -15.07
C CYS A 24 -9.35 18.38 -15.20
N PRO A 25 -9.07 19.65 -15.56
CA PRO A 25 -10.10 20.69 -15.58
C PRO A 25 -11.18 20.46 -16.64
N GLN A 26 -10.86 19.67 -17.66
CA GLN A 26 -11.75 19.32 -18.76
C GLN A 26 -12.37 17.92 -18.58
N GLN A 27 -12.06 17.22 -17.49
CA GLN A 27 -12.58 15.88 -17.20
C GLN A 27 -12.41 14.88 -18.37
N LEU A 28 -11.27 14.96 -19.07
CA LEU A 28 -11.01 14.17 -20.28
C LEU A 28 -10.58 12.73 -19.98
N LEU A 29 -10.19 12.44 -18.74
CA LEU A 29 -9.68 11.14 -18.33
C LEU A 29 -10.74 10.40 -17.51
N ASN A 30 -10.97 9.14 -17.83
CA ASN A 30 -11.74 8.21 -17.01
C ASN A 30 -10.82 7.20 -16.33
N MET A 31 -11.16 6.75 -15.13
CA MET A 31 -10.48 5.64 -14.49
C MET A 31 -11.28 4.35 -14.67
N ASP A 32 -10.69 3.35 -15.33
CA ASP A 32 -11.30 2.04 -15.54
C ASP A 32 -10.28 0.92 -15.27
N PHE A 33 -10.79 -0.29 -15.06
CA PHE A 33 -9.94 -1.48 -14.98
C PHE A 33 -9.32 -1.82 -16.34
N ASP A 34 -8.00 -2.03 -16.37
CA ASP A 34 -7.33 -2.69 -17.47
C ASP A 34 -7.62 -4.21 -17.48
N ILE A 35 -7.20 -4.86 -18.55
CA ILE A 35 -7.28 -6.32 -18.70
C ILE A 35 -6.55 -7.10 -17.60
N TYR A 36 -5.62 -6.45 -16.87
CA TYR A 36 -4.87 -7.03 -15.77
C TYR A 36 -5.52 -6.76 -14.40
N GLY A 37 -6.72 -6.15 -14.40
CA GLY A 37 -7.49 -5.91 -13.20
C GLY A 37 -6.95 -4.77 -12.33
N LYS A 38 -6.30 -3.77 -12.92
CA LYS A 38 -5.79 -2.56 -12.24
C LYS A 38 -6.48 -1.33 -12.80
N TYR A 39 -6.75 -0.32 -11.98
CA TYR A 39 -7.20 0.98 -12.49
C TYR A 39 -6.12 1.65 -13.36
N ILE A 40 -6.51 2.16 -14.52
CA ILE A 40 -5.70 3.01 -15.39
C ILE A 40 -6.54 4.18 -15.94
N PRO A 41 -5.92 5.33 -16.22
CA PRO A 41 -6.60 6.41 -16.92
C PRO A 41 -6.73 6.09 -18.41
N SER A 42 -7.91 6.33 -18.98
CA SER A 42 -8.19 6.30 -20.43
C SER A 42 -8.72 7.66 -20.88
N LEU A 43 -8.45 8.07 -22.13
CA LEU A 43 -9.04 9.30 -22.68
C LEU A 43 -10.46 9.01 -23.14
N ARG A 44 -11.42 9.82 -22.68
CA ARG A 44 -12.79 9.84 -23.23
C ARG A 44 -12.82 10.59 -24.57
N ILE A 45 -12.06 11.69 -24.66
CA ILE A 45 -11.96 12.60 -25.80
C ILE A 45 -10.48 13.02 -25.94
N SER A 46 -10.03 13.39 -27.14
CA SER A 46 -8.67 13.89 -27.37
C SER A 46 -8.35 15.13 -26.51
N CYS A 47 -7.13 15.19 -25.98
CA CYS A 47 -6.68 16.31 -25.15
C CYS A 47 -6.10 17.43 -26.01
N SER A 48 -6.96 18.36 -26.43
CA SER A 48 -6.58 19.47 -27.32
C SER A 48 -5.65 20.51 -26.67
N LYS A 49 -5.71 20.68 -25.34
CA LYS A 49 -4.93 21.73 -24.63
C LYS A 49 -3.50 21.34 -24.28
N GLU A 50 -3.18 20.05 -24.25
CA GLU A 50 -1.85 19.51 -23.87
C GLU A 50 -1.21 20.18 -22.63
N CYS A 51 -2.01 20.55 -21.62
CA CYS A 51 -1.56 21.38 -20.50
C CYS A 51 -0.51 20.74 -19.56
N GLY A 52 -0.22 19.44 -19.72
CA GLY A 52 0.77 18.70 -18.93
C GLY A 52 0.39 18.41 -17.47
N LEU A 53 -0.76 18.88 -16.98
CA LEU A 53 -1.14 18.73 -15.57
C LEU A 53 -1.17 17.28 -15.09
N CYS A 54 -1.67 16.36 -15.92
CA CYS A 54 -1.71 14.92 -15.61
C CYS A 54 -0.32 14.33 -15.33
N MET A 55 0.72 14.82 -16.03
CA MET A 55 2.12 14.43 -15.78
C MET A 55 2.68 15.08 -14.52
N LYS A 56 2.35 16.36 -14.27
CA LYS A 56 2.82 17.12 -13.09
C LYS A 56 2.29 16.58 -11.74
N VAL A 57 1.21 15.80 -11.76
CA VAL A 57 0.66 15.15 -10.56
C VAL A 57 0.95 13.66 -10.47
N CYS A 58 1.60 13.08 -11.47
CA CYS A 58 1.90 11.65 -11.50
C CYS A 58 3.09 11.31 -10.58
N PRO A 59 2.95 10.36 -9.64
CA PRO A 59 4.03 9.99 -8.72
C PRO A 59 5.15 9.18 -9.39
N PHE A 60 4.94 8.74 -10.63
CA PHE A 60 5.90 7.99 -11.46
C PHE A 60 6.44 8.80 -12.64
N ASN A 61 6.18 10.11 -12.69
CA ASN A 61 6.85 11.00 -13.64
C ASN A 61 8.15 11.52 -13.03
N ASP A 62 9.27 11.32 -13.72
CA ASP A 62 10.61 11.64 -13.21
C ASP A 62 10.93 13.14 -13.22
N GLU A 63 10.16 13.94 -13.97
CA GLU A 63 10.26 15.40 -13.92
C GLU A 63 9.69 16.00 -12.63
N ASN A 64 8.96 15.20 -11.84
CA ASN A 64 8.40 15.64 -10.57
C ASN A 64 9.38 15.37 -9.42
N GLU A 65 9.31 16.22 -8.41
CA GLU A 65 10.10 16.07 -7.18
C GLU A 65 9.92 14.69 -6.54
N ASN A 66 11.03 14.14 -6.04
CA ASN A 66 11.00 12.88 -5.31
C ASN A 66 10.61 13.07 -3.83
N GLU A 67 10.42 11.95 -3.14
CA GLU A 67 9.98 11.88 -1.76
C GLU A 67 10.93 12.60 -0.78
N THR A 68 12.24 12.60 -1.06
CA THR A 68 13.22 13.32 -0.24
C THR A 68 13.10 14.84 -0.42
N GLU A 69 12.93 15.31 -1.66
CA GLU A 69 12.78 16.75 -1.96
C GLU A 69 11.49 17.32 -1.37
N ILE A 70 10.36 16.63 -1.59
CA ILE A 70 9.06 17.02 -1.04
C ILE A 70 9.09 16.92 0.50
N GLY A 71 9.65 15.84 1.06
CA GLY A 71 9.75 15.63 2.50
C GLY A 71 10.54 16.74 3.19
N LYS A 72 11.66 17.19 2.59
CA LYS A 72 12.46 18.30 3.11
C LYS A 72 11.65 19.60 3.16
N LYS A 73 10.86 19.91 2.14
CA LYS A 73 9.99 21.10 2.11
C LYS A 73 8.87 21.04 3.15
N LEU A 74 8.33 19.85 3.40
CA LEU A 74 7.23 19.65 4.35
C LEU A 74 7.69 19.67 5.81
N PHE A 75 8.81 19.00 6.12
CA PHE A 75 9.18 18.68 7.49
C PHE A 75 10.59 19.12 7.88
N GLY A 76 11.45 19.45 6.92
CA GLY A 76 12.90 19.65 7.16
C GLY A 76 13.27 20.86 8.02
N TYR A 77 12.32 21.74 8.33
CA TYR A 77 12.48 22.92 9.19
C TYR A 77 11.67 22.82 10.48
N THR A 78 11.04 21.67 10.76
CA THR A 78 10.31 21.44 12.00
C THR A 78 11.29 21.28 13.15
N GLU A 79 11.04 21.97 14.27
CA GLU A 79 11.86 21.85 15.47
C GLU A 79 11.91 20.39 15.98
N ASN A 80 13.10 19.94 16.39
CA ASN A 80 13.35 18.57 16.90
C ASN A 80 13.05 17.44 15.90
N ILE A 81 12.86 17.75 14.62
CA ILE A 81 12.69 16.72 13.58
C ILE A 81 14.01 15.95 13.40
N GLN A 82 13.90 14.63 13.38
CA GLN A 82 14.98 13.70 13.07
C GLN A 82 14.81 13.18 11.64
N HIS A 83 15.84 12.53 11.11
CA HIS A 83 15.81 11.94 9.78
C HIS A 83 16.58 10.61 9.75
N SER A 84 16.00 9.57 9.13
CA SER A 84 16.72 8.34 8.76
C SER A 84 16.57 8.04 7.27
N GLU A 85 17.49 7.28 6.69
CA GLU A 85 17.44 6.90 5.28
C GLU A 85 16.20 6.04 4.96
N GLU A 86 15.79 5.20 5.90
CA GLU A 86 14.67 4.28 5.72
C GLU A 86 13.33 4.98 5.83
N THR A 87 13.17 5.85 6.84
CA THR A 87 11.86 6.38 7.27
C THR A 87 11.59 7.83 6.84
N GLY A 88 12.62 8.51 6.32
CA GLY A 88 12.59 9.94 6.07
C GLY A 88 12.59 10.74 7.37
N TYR A 89 11.87 11.86 7.38
CA TYR A 89 11.72 12.70 8.57
C TYR A 89 10.80 12.08 9.61
N TYR A 90 11.04 12.32 10.90
CA TYR A 90 10.14 11.93 11.99
C TYR A 90 10.44 12.73 13.26
N LEU A 91 9.42 12.94 14.09
CA LEU A 91 9.56 13.51 15.44
C LEU A 91 9.71 12.40 16.48
N ASN A 92 8.81 11.40 16.43
CA ASN A 92 8.77 10.32 17.41
C ASN A 92 8.08 9.07 16.84
N SER A 93 8.31 7.93 17.47
CA SER A 93 7.71 6.64 17.14
C SER A 93 7.09 5.98 18.37
N PHE A 94 5.96 5.32 18.15
CA PHE A 94 5.16 4.69 19.18
C PHE A 94 4.74 3.28 18.78
N VAL A 95 4.46 2.45 19.78
CA VAL A 95 3.92 1.11 19.63
C VAL A 95 2.74 0.93 20.57
N GLY A 96 1.69 0.24 20.11
CA GLY A 96 0.54 -0.05 20.95
C GLY A 96 -0.77 -0.25 20.20
N TYR A 97 -1.87 0.04 20.87
CA TYR A 97 -3.23 -0.17 20.35
C TYR A 97 -4.26 0.77 21.01
N SER A 98 -5.37 1.00 20.30
CA SER A 98 -6.59 1.59 20.87
C SER A 98 -7.50 0.47 21.35
N SER A 99 -7.89 0.46 22.63
CA SER A 99 -8.80 -0.57 23.17
C SER A 99 -10.14 -0.61 22.43
N GLU A 100 -10.63 0.54 21.99
CA GLU A 100 -11.90 0.69 21.29
C GLU A 100 -11.88 0.06 19.89
N PHE A 101 -10.80 0.31 19.13
CA PHE A 101 -10.74 -0.09 17.72
C PHE A 101 -9.89 -1.33 17.47
N ARG A 102 -9.27 -1.92 18.50
CA ARG A 102 -8.34 -3.03 18.33
C ARG A 102 -9.01 -4.20 17.65
N GLU A 103 -10.13 -4.70 18.15
CA GLU A 103 -10.74 -5.94 17.65
C GLU A 103 -11.26 -5.81 16.20
N THR A 104 -11.83 -4.65 15.85
CA THR A 104 -12.41 -4.40 14.51
C THR A 104 -11.39 -3.97 13.46
N SER A 105 -10.19 -3.57 13.86
CA SER A 105 -9.14 -3.14 12.94
C SER A 105 -8.24 -4.28 12.48
N ALA A 106 -7.51 -4.07 11.38
CA ALA A 106 -6.49 -5.00 10.88
C ALA A 106 -5.34 -5.30 11.88
N SER A 107 -5.09 -4.39 12.82
CA SER A 107 -3.93 -4.38 13.72
C SER A 107 -4.33 -3.77 15.09
N GLY A 108 -3.50 -2.92 15.70
CA GLY A 108 -3.81 -2.21 16.95
C GLY A 108 -4.87 -1.11 16.88
N GLY A 109 -5.42 -0.77 15.71
CA GLY A 109 -6.51 0.21 15.57
C GLY A 109 -6.12 1.69 15.74
N LEU A 110 -4.83 2.01 15.73
CA LEU A 110 -4.36 3.40 15.91
C LEU A 110 -4.72 4.34 14.75
N ALA A 111 -4.82 3.83 13.51
CA ALA A 111 -5.25 4.66 12.39
C ALA A 111 -6.70 5.12 12.56
N THR A 112 -7.62 4.19 12.87
CA THR A 112 -9.03 4.48 13.13
C THR A 112 -9.19 5.42 14.32
N TRP A 113 -8.43 5.19 15.41
CA TRP A 113 -8.40 6.08 16.56
C TRP A 113 -8.04 7.52 16.17
N LEU A 114 -6.97 7.72 15.39
CA LEU A 114 -6.57 9.07 15.01
C LEU A 114 -7.64 9.75 14.14
N LEU A 115 -8.17 9.04 13.15
CA LEU A 115 -9.20 9.60 12.24
C LEU A 115 -10.46 10.03 12.99
N THR A 116 -10.93 9.20 13.92
CA THR A 116 -12.09 9.53 14.77
C THR A 116 -11.78 10.67 15.74
N THR A 117 -10.56 10.71 16.30
CA THR A 117 -10.10 11.80 17.17
C THR A 117 -10.05 13.15 16.44
N LEU A 118 -9.60 13.17 15.18
CA LEU A 118 -9.53 14.41 14.39
C LEU A 118 -10.92 15.01 14.12
N ILE A 119 -11.93 14.16 13.91
CA ILE A 119 -13.33 14.60 13.78
C ILE A 119 -13.90 15.02 15.14
N ALA A 120 -13.75 14.19 16.18
CA ALA A 120 -14.32 14.44 17.49
C ALA A 120 -13.77 15.71 18.17
N LYS A 121 -12.52 16.08 17.89
CA LYS A 121 -11.88 17.31 18.37
C LYS A 121 -12.08 18.52 17.43
N ASP A 122 -12.92 18.39 16.38
CA ASP A 122 -13.15 19.44 15.38
C ASP A 122 -11.85 19.97 14.75
N ILE A 123 -10.87 19.09 14.54
CA ILE A 123 -9.58 19.44 13.92
C ILE A 123 -9.71 19.39 12.39
N VAL A 124 -10.54 18.47 11.89
CA VAL A 124 -10.93 18.36 10.48
C VAL A 124 -12.44 18.25 10.38
N ASP A 125 -12.97 18.67 9.23
CA ASP A 125 -14.40 18.55 8.94
C ASP A 125 -14.70 17.19 8.29
N TYR A 126 -13.71 16.63 7.57
CA TYR A 126 -13.87 15.41 6.78
C TYR A 126 -12.65 14.49 6.88
N VAL A 127 -12.92 13.19 6.90
CA VAL A 127 -11.93 12.11 6.76
C VAL A 127 -12.15 11.35 5.47
N ILE A 128 -11.07 11.01 4.78
CA ILE A 128 -11.10 10.22 3.54
C ILE A 128 -10.34 8.92 3.76
N CYS A 129 -11.06 7.80 3.70
CA CYS A 129 -10.49 6.46 3.78
C CYS A 129 -11.17 5.47 2.85
N VAL A 130 -10.52 4.32 2.68
CA VAL A 130 -11.06 3.22 1.88
C VAL A 130 -12.10 2.47 2.71
N THR A 131 -13.23 2.17 2.10
CA THR A 131 -14.36 1.45 2.70
C THR A 131 -14.86 0.38 1.74
N PRO A 132 -15.51 -0.70 2.22
CA PRO A 132 -16.26 -1.62 1.37
C PRO A 132 -17.28 -0.87 0.48
N HIS A 133 -17.49 -1.38 -0.73
CA HIS A 133 -18.47 -0.88 -1.69
C HIS A 133 -19.41 -2.02 -2.09
N ASP A 134 -20.71 -1.75 -2.15
CA ASP A 134 -21.76 -2.72 -2.53
C ASP A 134 -21.69 -3.21 -3.99
N ASN A 135 -20.77 -2.68 -4.80
CA ASN A 135 -20.60 -3.09 -6.19
C ASN A 135 -19.57 -4.23 -6.21
N PRO A 136 -19.97 -5.48 -6.56
CA PRO A 136 -19.09 -6.63 -6.53
C PRO A 136 -17.92 -6.53 -7.52
N GLU A 137 -18.01 -5.67 -8.54
CA GLU A 137 -16.93 -5.42 -9.49
C GLU A 137 -15.89 -4.41 -8.98
N LYS A 138 -16.19 -3.66 -7.89
CA LYS A 138 -15.27 -2.72 -7.24
C LYS A 138 -14.82 -3.19 -5.85
N LEU A 139 -15.73 -3.77 -5.05
CA LEU A 139 -15.57 -4.20 -3.64
C LEU A 139 -15.12 -3.13 -2.63
N PHE A 140 -14.34 -2.14 -3.04
CA PHE A 140 -13.83 -1.07 -2.21
C PHE A 140 -13.78 0.25 -2.99
N THR A 141 -13.92 1.35 -2.27
CA THR A 141 -13.76 2.71 -2.79
C THR A 141 -13.19 3.62 -1.72
N PHE A 142 -12.61 4.76 -2.11
CA PHE A 142 -12.48 5.86 -1.17
C PHE A 142 -13.84 6.52 -0.94
N GLN A 143 -14.09 6.96 0.29
CA GLN A 143 -15.28 7.73 0.67
C GLN A 143 -14.89 8.87 1.62
N ILE A 144 -15.72 9.92 1.63
CA ILE A 144 -15.62 11.05 2.54
C ILE A 144 -16.57 10.83 3.72
N PHE A 145 -16.06 10.92 4.94
CA PHE A 145 -16.81 10.76 6.18
C PHE A 145 -16.77 12.03 7.01
N GLU A 146 -17.86 12.33 7.73
CA GLU A 146 -18.02 13.49 8.61
C GLU A 146 -18.43 13.10 10.05
N ASN A 147 -18.53 11.80 10.35
CA ASN A 147 -18.90 11.30 11.67
C ASN A 147 -18.06 10.08 12.10
N VAL A 148 -17.91 9.92 13.42
CA VAL A 148 -17.06 8.91 14.06
C VAL A 148 -17.52 7.47 13.76
N GLU A 149 -18.83 7.22 13.82
CA GLU A 149 -19.41 5.89 13.66
C GLU A 149 -19.13 5.32 12.27
N SER A 150 -19.30 6.12 11.22
CA SER A 150 -19.03 5.68 9.84
C SER A 150 -17.55 5.38 9.61
N ILE A 151 -16.66 6.15 10.25
CA ILE A 151 -15.22 5.90 10.19
C ILE A 151 -14.86 4.58 10.86
N ALA A 152 -15.46 4.28 12.02
CA ALA A 152 -15.22 3.04 12.74
C ALA A 152 -15.61 1.81 11.91
N HIS A 153 -16.72 1.88 11.16
CA HIS A 153 -17.17 0.82 10.25
C HIS A 153 -16.28 0.64 9.01
N SER A 154 -15.46 1.63 8.66
CA SER A 154 -14.48 1.53 7.56
C SER A 154 -13.17 0.84 7.94
N ALA A 155 -12.99 0.47 9.22
CA ALA A 155 -11.75 -0.10 9.72
C ALA A 155 -11.39 -1.44 9.04
N GLY A 156 -10.10 -1.61 8.73
CA GLY A 156 -9.61 -2.84 8.12
C GLY A 156 -8.44 -2.61 7.17
N SER A 157 -8.20 -3.59 6.30
CA SER A 157 -7.23 -3.48 5.20
C SER A 157 -7.92 -3.90 3.91
N ALA A 158 -7.70 -3.16 2.84
CA ALA A 158 -8.17 -3.50 1.50
C ALA A 158 -6.97 -3.81 0.60
N TYR A 159 -6.81 -5.08 0.21
CA TYR A 159 -5.82 -5.49 -0.80
C TYR A 159 -6.46 -5.58 -2.19
N TYR A 160 -7.16 -4.51 -2.56
CA TYR A 160 -7.90 -4.35 -3.82
C TYR A 160 -7.53 -3.00 -4.48
N PRO A 161 -7.57 -2.87 -5.81
CA PRO A 161 -7.38 -1.58 -6.46
C PRO A 161 -8.44 -0.56 -6.06
N VAL A 162 -8.02 0.65 -5.72
CA VAL A 162 -8.86 1.81 -5.41
C VAL A 162 -8.24 3.04 -6.05
N GLU A 163 -9.03 4.11 -6.23
CA GLU A 163 -8.60 5.31 -6.93
C GLU A 163 -9.28 6.57 -6.33
N LEU A 164 -8.75 7.77 -6.61
CA LEU A 164 -9.14 9.03 -5.95
C LEU A 164 -9.75 10.10 -6.88
N SER A 165 -10.07 9.81 -8.14
CA SER A 165 -10.51 10.82 -9.11
C SER A 165 -11.75 11.56 -8.64
N ASP A 166 -12.76 10.81 -8.20
CA ASP A 166 -14.04 11.37 -7.76
C ASP A 166 -13.88 12.13 -6.44
N ILE A 167 -13.01 11.63 -5.56
CA ILE A 167 -12.69 12.28 -4.29
C ILE A 167 -12.01 13.63 -4.50
N ILE A 168 -11.06 13.71 -5.43
CA ILE A 168 -10.39 14.98 -5.72
C ILE A 168 -11.38 16.02 -6.25
N GLN A 169 -12.33 15.63 -7.10
CA GLN A 169 -13.38 16.53 -7.57
C GLN A 169 -14.27 16.99 -6.40
N GLN A 170 -14.71 16.08 -5.55
CA GLN A 170 -15.48 16.41 -4.35
C GLN A 170 -14.75 17.39 -3.42
N ILE A 171 -13.43 17.22 -3.20
CA ILE A 171 -12.62 18.17 -2.40
C ILE A 171 -12.54 19.54 -3.09
N LEU A 172 -12.53 19.62 -4.42
CA LEU A 172 -12.51 20.89 -5.15
C LEU A 172 -13.85 21.64 -5.08
N ASP A 173 -14.95 20.89 -5.00
CA ASP A 173 -16.30 21.43 -4.98
C ASP A 173 -16.74 21.80 -3.56
N LYS A 174 -16.57 20.90 -2.58
CA LYS A 174 -16.97 21.11 -1.18
C LYS A 174 -15.83 21.74 -0.36
N PRO A 175 -16.02 22.95 0.22
CA PRO A 175 -15.05 23.52 1.16
C PRO A 175 -14.98 22.72 2.46
N GLY A 176 -13.78 22.69 3.06
CA GLY A 176 -13.55 22.08 4.37
C GLY A 176 -12.08 21.73 4.60
N ARG A 177 -11.80 21.26 5.81
CA ARG A 177 -10.54 20.69 6.27
C ARG A 177 -10.63 19.18 6.15
N TYR A 178 -9.78 18.59 5.32
CA TYR A 178 -9.75 17.17 5.01
C TYR A 178 -8.51 16.51 5.59
N ALA A 179 -8.71 15.38 6.25
CA ALA A 179 -7.69 14.37 6.50
C ALA A 179 -7.84 13.23 5.47
N ILE A 180 -6.76 12.82 4.82
CA ILE A 180 -6.79 11.74 3.82
C ILE A 180 -5.81 10.63 4.14
N THR A 181 -6.31 9.40 4.17
CA THR A 181 -5.48 8.19 4.25
C THR A 181 -4.91 7.81 2.88
N GLY A 182 -3.73 7.21 2.83
CA GLY A 182 -3.19 6.72 1.58
C GLY A 182 -1.94 5.86 1.69
N LEU A 183 -1.69 5.10 0.63
CA LEU A 183 -0.42 4.41 0.40
C LEU A 183 0.65 5.42 -0.04
N PRO A 184 1.95 5.10 0.08
CA PRO A 184 3.05 6.03 -0.22
C PRO A 184 2.93 6.72 -1.60
N CYS A 185 2.69 5.94 -2.66
CA CYS A 185 2.53 6.48 -4.01
C CYS A 185 1.27 7.35 -4.19
N PHE A 186 0.20 7.08 -3.45
CA PHE A 186 -1.03 7.90 -3.48
C PHE A 186 -0.76 9.23 -2.78
N LEU A 187 -0.10 9.20 -1.62
CA LEU A 187 0.25 10.42 -0.89
C LEU A 187 1.25 11.29 -1.65
N LYS A 188 2.21 10.70 -2.38
CA LYS A 188 3.04 11.47 -3.31
C LYS A 188 2.21 12.17 -4.38
N ALA A 189 1.28 11.46 -5.01
CA ALA A 189 0.40 12.04 -6.02
C ALA A 189 -0.47 13.18 -5.44
N ILE A 190 -0.99 13.02 -4.22
CA ILE A 190 -1.73 14.07 -3.51
C ILE A 190 -0.83 15.28 -3.24
N ARG A 191 0.39 15.10 -2.72
CA ARG A 191 1.32 16.21 -2.45
C ARG A 191 1.67 16.96 -3.75
N LEU A 192 1.94 16.24 -4.84
CA LEU A 192 2.13 16.86 -6.16
C LEU A 192 0.87 17.62 -6.61
N ALA A 193 -0.33 17.07 -6.45
CA ALA A 193 -1.57 17.78 -6.77
C ALA A 193 -1.76 19.06 -5.93
N THR A 194 -1.45 19.03 -4.63
CA THR A 194 -1.51 20.22 -3.77
C THR A 194 -0.47 21.28 -4.16
N SER A 195 0.66 20.91 -4.75
CA SER A 195 1.63 21.90 -5.26
C SER A 195 1.11 22.61 -6.52
N GLN A 196 0.26 21.95 -7.29
CA GLN A 196 -0.35 22.50 -8.52
C GLN A 196 -1.69 23.22 -8.28
N ASN A 197 -2.37 22.98 -7.15
CA ASN A 197 -3.72 23.49 -6.91
C ASN A 197 -3.88 24.08 -5.48
N LYS A 198 -4.09 25.40 -5.42
CA LYS A 198 -4.26 26.15 -4.15
C LYS A 198 -5.47 25.70 -3.34
N LYS A 199 -6.57 25.28 -3.96
CA LYS A 199 -7.76 24.77 -3.24
C LYS A 199 -7.42 23.45 -2.55
N LEU A 200 -6.81 22.50 -3.27
CA LEU A 200 -6.38 21.23 -2.67
C LEU A 200 -5.38 21.47 -1.54
N LYS A 201 -4.40 22.36 -1.73
CA LYS A 201 -3.41 22.71 -0.69
C LYS A 201 -4.06 23.26 0.58
N LYS A 202 -5.07 24.14 0.43
CA LYS A 202 -5.76 24.75 1.58
C LYS A 202 -6.67 23.74 2.29
N ARG A 203 -7.28 22.81 1.55
CA ARG A 203 -8.33 21.91 2.05
C ARG A 203 -7.77 20.61 2.62
N ILE A 204 -6.73 20.03 2.02
CA ILE A 204 -6.11 18.79 2.52
C ILE A 204 -5.09 19.17 3.60
N VAL A 205 -5.52 19.14 4.87
CA VAL A 205 -4.74 19.61 6.01
C VAL A 205 -3.90 18.51 6.66
N TYR A 206 -4.31 17.25 6.55
CA TYR A 206 -3.52 16.10 7.02
C TYR A 206 -3.50 14.96 6.01
N THR A 207 -2.34 14.32 5.87
CA THR A 207 -2.18 13.04 5.18
C THR A 207 -1.76 11.94 6.16
N ILE A 208 -2.50 10.84 6.16
CA ILE A 208 -2.30 9.69 7.04
C ILE A 208 -1.78 8.52 6.20
N GLY A 209 -0.54 8.14 6.44
CA GLY A 209 0.16 7.09 5.70
C GLY A 209 -0.12 5.70 6.25
N LEU A 210 -0.08 4.72 5.36
CA LEU A 210 0.05 3.30 5.71
C LEU A 210 1.33 2.74 5.11
N VAL A 211 2.11 1.97 5.88
CA VAL A 211 3.26 1.26 5.33
C VAL A 211 2.81 0.30 4.22
N CYS A 212 3.54 0.30 3.10
CA CYS A 212 3.15 -0.48 1.93
C CYS A 212 4.32 -1.24 1.31
N GLY A 213 4.20 -2.57 1.31
CA GLY A 213 5.12 -3.45 0.57
C GLY A 213 4.77 -3.65 -0.90
N GLN A 214 3.47 -3.69 -1.22
CA GLN A 214 2.94 -3.86 -2.58
C GLN A 214 1.42 -3.69 -2.59
N SER A 215 0.88 -3.23 -3.71
CA SER A 215 -0.55 -3.32 -4.05
C SER A 215 -0.84 -4.59 -4.84
N LYS A 216 -2.13 -4.87 -5.07
CA LYS A 216 -2.61 -6.05 -5.79
C LYS A 216 -3.67 -5.65 -6.82
N SER A 217 -3.76 -6.38 -7.93
CA SER A 217 -4.90 -6.27 -8.86
C SER A 217 -6.13 -7.01 -8.32
N LYS A 218 -7.32 -6.78 -8.90
CA LYS A 218 -8.56 -7.46 -8.48
C LYS A 218 -8.45 -9.00 -8.53
N TYR A 219 -7.56 -9.51 -9.38
CA TYR A 219 -7.30 -10.93 -9.54
C TYR A 219 -6.64 -11.60 -8.33
N TYR A 220 -5.94 -10.84 -7.48
CA TYR A 220 -5.47 -11.39 -6.20
C TYR A 220 -6.66 -11.80 -5.32
N THR A 221 -7.67 -10.93 -5.23
CA THR A 221 -8.89 -11.18 -4.47
C THR A 221 -9.69 -12.31 -5.07
N ALA A 222 -9.80 -12.38 -6.40
CA ALA A 222 -10.41 -13.52 -7.09
C ALA A 222 -9.68 -14.85 -6.76
N TYR A 223 -8.34 -14.85 -6.75
CA TYR A 223 -7.56 -16.03 -6.40
C TYR A 223 -7.79 -16.50 -4.95
N ILE A 224 -7.69 -15.59 -3.97
CA ILE A 224 -7.85 -15.96 -2.56
C ILE A 224 -9.31 -16.26 -2.20
N THR A 225 -10.29 -15.68 -2.91
CA THR A 225 -11.71 -16.07 -2.81
C THR A 225 -11.89 -17.52 -3.21
N LYS A 226 -11.29 -17.96 -4.32
CA LYS A 226 -11.32 -19.38 -4.72
C LYS A 226 -10.72 -20.29 -3.64
N LEU A 227 -9.68 -19.84 -2.89
CA LEU A 227 -9.10 -20.64 -1.79
C LEU A 227 -10.08 -20.89 -0.64
N THR A 228 -11.15 -20.11 -0.52
CA THR A 228 -12.19 -20.31 0.49
C THR A 228 -13.21 -21.39 0.12
N HIS A 229 -13.15 -21.90 -1.12
CA HIS A 229 -14.06 -22.92 -1.68
C HIS A 229 -15.52 -22.52 -1.85
N ILE A 230 -15.91 -21.28 -1.54
CA ILE A 230 -17.26 -20.77 -1.84
C ILE A 230 -17.49 -20.70 -3.35
N LYS A 231 -18.75 -20.86 -3.76
CA LYS A 231 -19.18 -20.68 -5.15
C LYS A 231 -19.70 -19.26 -5.35
N GLY A 232 -19.91 -18.82 -6.59
CA GLY A 232 -20.46 -17.50 -6.88
C GLY A 232 -19.45 -16.35 -6.83
N LYS A 233 -19.95 -15.13 -7.04
CA LYS A 233 -19.20 -13.88 -7.01
C LYS A 233 -19.05 -13.33 -5.57
N PRO A 234 -17.86 -12.87 -5.17
CA PRO A 234 -17.69 -12.23 -3.87
C PRO A 234 -18.53 -10.94 -3.80
N GLN A 235 -19.30 -10.76 -2.74
CA GLN A 235 -20.03 -9.53 -2.41
C GLN A 235 -19.30 -8.72 -1.33
N LYS A 236 -18.79 -9.41 -0.30
CA LYS A 236 -18.07 -8.78 0.80
C LYS A 236 -16.81 -9.57 1.11
N VAL A 237 -15.71 -8.87 1.37
CA VAL A 237 -14.44 -9.50 1.74
C VAL A 237 -13.76 -8.78 2.90
N THR A 238 -13.09 -9.54 3.76
CA THR A 238 -12.26 -9.04 4.85
C THR A 238 -10.88 -9.68 4.75
N TYR A 239 -9.82 -8.87 4.68
CA TYR A 239 -8.47 -9.40 4.43
C TYR A 239 -7.67 -9.77 5.68
N ARG A 240 -8.01 -9.20 6.84
CA ARG A 240 -7.26 -9.37 8.10
C ARG A 240 -8.18 -9.66 9.27
N GLY A 241 -9.02 -10.68 9.11
CA GLY A 241 -9.79 -11.20 10.23
C GLY A 241 -8.87 -11.84 11.28
N LYS A 242 -9.23 -11.65 12.55
CA LYS A 242 -8.44 -12.08 13.70
C LYS A 242 -9.01 -13.35 14.32
N SER A 243 -8.14 -14.25 14.75
CA SER A 243 -8.53 -15.47 15.42
C SER A 243 -7.76 -15.59 16.73
N PRO A 244 -8.42 -15.77 17.88
CA PRO A 244 -7.75 -15.89 19.17
C PRO A 244 -6.78 -17.08 19.20
N ASP A 245 -7.03 -18.11 18.39
CA ASP A 245 -6.24 -19.35 18.32
C ASP A 245 -5.01 -19.26 17.41
N ARG A 246 -4.79 -18.11 16.76
CA ARG A 246 -3.69 -17.89 15.81
C ARG A 246 -2.90 -16.64 16.16
N PRO A 247 -1.58 -16.62 15.94
CA PRO A 247 -0.78 -15.40 16.10
C PRO A 247 -1.22 -14.32 15.10
N ALA A 248 -0.91 -13.06 15.39
CA ALA A 248 -1.28 -11.90 14.56
C ALA A 248 -0.82 -12.02 13.10
N ASN A 249 0.32 -12.68 12.87
CA ASN A 249 0.89 -12.88 11.54
C ASN A 249 0.23 -14.03 10.75
N ASN A 250 -0.74 -14.73 11.33
CA ASN A 250 -1.56 -15.74 10.66
C ASN A 250 -3.06 -15.38 10.73
N PHE A 251 -3.37 -14.13 10.40
CA PHE A 251 -4.74 -13.64 10.17
C PHE A 251 -5.44 -14.40 9.03
N TYR A 252 -6.76 -14.27 8.92
CA TYR A 252 -7.54 -14.90 7.84
C TYR A 252 -8.12 -13.89 6.86
N PHE A 253 -8.30 -14.37 5.63
CA PHE A 253 -9.20 -13.79 4.64
C PHE A 253 -10.58 -14.44 4.79
N CYS A 254 -11.63 -13.63 4.76
CA CYS A 254 -13.01 -14.08 4.72
C CYS A 254 -13.73 -13.46 3.53
N CYS A 255 -14.65 -14.21 2.92
CA CYS A 255 -15.50 -13.75 1.84
C CYS A 255 -16.92 -14.25 2.03
N GLN A 256 -17.89 -13.40 1.71
CA GLN A 256 -19.30 -13.74 1.56
C GLN A 256 -19.71 -13.58 0.09
N ASN A 257 -20.37 -14.57 -0.48
CA ASN A 257 -20.87 -14.53 -1.86
C ASN A 257 -22.28 -13.89 -1.97
N GLU A 258 -22.83 -13.83 -3.18
CA GLU A 258 -24.18 -13.34 -3.47
C GLU A 258 -25.32 -14.18 -2.89
N HIS A 259 -25.03 -15.41 -2.43
CA HIS A 259 -25.97 -16.31 -1.78
C HIS A 259 -25.88 -16.29 -0.25
N GLY A 260 -25.02 -15.43 0.33
CA GLY A 260 -24.77 -15.37 1.77
C GLY A 260 -23.88 -16.49 2.31
N GLU A 261 -23.32 -17.35 1.46
CA GLU A 261 -22.32 -18.36 1.84
C GLU A 261 -21.01 -17.67 2.24
N GLU A 262 -20.48 -18.05 3.39
CA GLU A 262 -19.22 -17.52 3.91
C GLU A 262 -18.09 -18.55 3.84
N GLY A 263 -16.92 -18.08 3.42
CA GLY A 263 -15.71 -18.90 3.35
C GLY A 263 -14.53 -18.19 4.00
N LYS A 264 -13.66 -19.00 4.62
CA LYS A 264 -12.50 -18.51 5.37
C LYS A 264 -11.24 -19.28 4.98
N VAL A 265 -10.13 -18.56 4.87
CA VAL A 265 -8.79 -19.15 4.65
C VAL A 265 -7.73 -18.37 5.42
N PHE A 266 -6.85 -19.05 6.14
CA PHE A 266 -5.77 -18.42 6.89
C PHE A 266 -4.60 -18.02 5.97
N TRP A 267 -3.81 -17.04 6.42
CA TRP A 267 -2.63 -16.54 5.72
C TRP A 267 -1.67 -17.66 5.26
N SER A 268 -1.44 -18.65 6.12
CA SER A 268 -0.58 -19.80 5.83
C SER A 268 -1.13 -20.75 4.76
N GLU A 269 -2.42 -20.70 4.45
CA GLU A 269 -3.14 -21.67 3.61
C GLU A 269 -3.17 -21.24 2.13
N GLY A 270 -2.04 -20.72 1.62
CA GLY A 270 -1.84 -20.34 0.23
C GLY A 270 -1.97 -18.84 -0.06
N VAL A 271 -2.61 -18.06 0.82
CA VAL A 271 -2.67 -16.59 0.70
C VAL A 271 -1.26 -15.98 0.72
N SER A 272 -0.43 -16.43 1.67
CA SER A 272 0.97 -16.01 1.80
C SER A 272 1.84 -16.42 0.62
N GLU A 273 1.56 -17.57 -0.03
CA GLU A 273 2.30 -18.03 -1.21
C GLU A 273 2.13 -17.05 -2.37
N ALA A 274 0.90 -16.64 -2.67
CA ALA A 274 0.62 -15.65 -3.71
C ALA A 274 1.18 -14.26 -3.35
N TRP A 275 1.11 -13.85 -2.07
CA TRP A 275 1.63 -12.56 -1.63
C TRP A 275 3.16 -12.47 -1.74
N THR A 276 3.87 -13.41 -1.12
CA THR A 276 5.35 -13.39 -1.01
C THR A 276 6.05 -13.60 -2.35
N ASN A 277 5.37 -14.26 -3.29
CA ASN A 277 5.85 -14.50 -4.65
C ASN A 277 5.38 -13.45 -5.68
N ARG A 278 4.79 -12.35 -5.22
CA ARG A 278 4.38 -11.19 -6.04
C ARG A 278 3.34 -11.51 -7.13
N TRP A 279 2.51 -12.53 -6.93
CA TRP A 279 1.43 -12.81 -7.88
C TRP A 279 0.44 -11.64 -7.88
N PHE A 280 -0.05 -11.30 -9.07
CA PHE A 280 -1.03 -10.23 -9.31
C PHE A 280 -0.59 -8.84 -8.81
N THR A 281 0.71 -8.65 -8.55
CA THR A 281 1.26 -7.35 -8.14
C THR A 281 1.39 -6.43 -9.36
N PRO A 282 0.97 -5.15 -9.30
CA PRO A 282 1.22 -4.18 -10.36
C PRO A 282 2.71 -4.00 -10.65
N ASN A 283 3.06 -3.75 -11.92
CA ASN A 283 4.47 -3.57 -12.31
C ASN A 283 5.08 -2.31 -11.66
N SER A 284 4.31 -1.24 -11.50
CA SER A 284 4.72 -0.03 -10.78
C SER A 284 5.22 -0.29 -9.35
N CYS A 285 4.66 -1.30 -8.64
CA CYS A 285 5.16 -1.72 -7.32
C CYS A 285 6.55 -2.37 -7.36
N ASN A 286 7.09 -2.72 -8.53
CA ASN A 286 8.48 -3.18 -8.66
C ASN A 286 9.48 -2.04 -8.55
N PHE A 287 9.05 -0.78 -8.75
CA PHE A 287 9.89 0.41 -8.83
C PHE A 287 9.62 1.44 -7.73
N CYS A 288 8.68 1.18 -6.81
CA CYS A 288 8.43 2.04 -5.66
C CYS A 288 9.48 1.78 -4.56
N ASP A 289 10.14 2.84 -4.09
CA ASP A 289 11.17 2.77 -3.05
C ASP A 289 10.69 3.24 -1.66
N ASP A 290 9.61 4.03 -1.58
CA ASP A 290 9.04 4.52 -0.32
C ASP A 290 8.25 3.44 0.43
N VAL A 291 8.73 3.03 1.60
CA VAL A 291 8.08 2.06 2.50
C VAL A 291 7.14 2.75 3.49
N PHE A 292 7.57 3.89 4.05
CA PHE A 292 7.03 4.52 5.26
C PHE A 292 6.15 5.72 4.99
N ALA A 293 5.65 5.86 3.75
CA ALA A 293 4.82 6.96 3.33
C ALA A 293 5.46 8.28 3.78
N GLU A 294 6.67 8.54 3.29
CA GLU A 294 7.58 9.57 3.81
C GLU A 294 7.00 10.99 3.74
N LEU A 295 5.92 11.17 2.97
CA LEU A 295 5.19 12.42 2.76
C LEU A 295 3.90 12.54 3.60
N ALA A 296 3.68 11.60 4.51
CA ALA A 296 2.56 11.57 5.45
C ALA A 296 2.87 12.33 6.74
N ASP A 297 1.89 13.06 7.29
CA ASP A 297 2.01 13.73 8.59
C ASP A 297 2.16 12.73 9.75
N VAL A 298 1.65 11.51 9.56
CA VAL A 298 1.80 10.35 10.43
C VAL A 298 1.65 9.08 9.60
N VAL A 299 2.35 8.01 9.96
CA VAL A 299 2.22 6.69 9.30
C VAL A 299 1.96 5.57 10.31
N PHE A 300 1.09 4.65 9.93
CA PHE A 300 0.75 3.45 10.71
C PHE A 300 1.21 2.18 10.03
N MET A 301 1.55 1.17 10.84
CA MET A 301 1.98 -0.14 10.36
C MET A 301 1.76 -1.23 11.42
N ASP A 302 1.84 -2.48 11.00
CA ASP A 302 1.83 -3.63 11.91
C ASP A 302 3.16 -3.78 12.65
N ALA A 303 3.11 -4.20 13.91
CA ALA A 303 4.30 -4.47 14.73
C ALA A 303 4.81 -5.91 14.53
N TRP A 304 5.52 -6.18 13.42
CA TRP A 304 6.12 -7.49 13.09
C TRP A 304 7.39 -7.83 13.87
N LEU A 305 7.45 -7.45 15.15
CA LEU A 305 8.52 -7.87 16.05
C LEU A 305 8.09 -9.13 16.82
N PRO A 306 9.01 -10.05 17.16
CA PRO A 306 8.67 -11.30 17.87
C PRO A 306 7.87 -11.10 19.17
N LYS A 307 8.09 -9.97 19.88
CA LYS A 307 7.37 -9.62 21.11
C LYS A 307 5.89 -9.25 20.89
N TYR A 308 5.51 -8.81 19.68
CA TYR A 308 4.15 -8.35 19.38
C TYR A 308 3.38 -9.30 18.45
N SER A 309 4.08 -10.01 17.56
CA SER A 309 3.44 -10.84 16.52
C SER A 309 2.68 -12.05 17.05
N LYS A 310 2.92 -12.45 18.30
CA LYS A 310 2.20 -13.53 18.97
C LYS A 310 0.81 -13.12 19.49
N ASP A 311 0.59 -11.83 19.72
CA ASP A 311 -0.69 -11.33 20.21
C ASP A 311 -1.73 -11.30 19.09
N SER A 312 -2.68 -12.24 19.12
CA SER A 312 -3.72 -12.43 18.10
C SER A 312 -4.56 -11.19 17.84
N LYS A 313 -4.65 -10.27 18.81
CA LYS A 313 -5.39 -9.01 18.69
C LYS A 313 -4.64 -7.95 17.89
N GLY A 314 -3.35 -8.16 17.61
CA GLY A 314 -2.52 -7.26 16.83
C GLY A 314 -2.06 -6.01 17.58
N THR A 315 -0.94 -5.44 17.14
CA THR A 315 -0.30 -4.25 17.71
C THR A 315 0.18 -3.36 16.57
N SER A 316 -0.09 -2.07 16.66
CA SER A 316 0.32 -1.10 15.65
C SER A 316 1.58 -0.36 16.09
N LEU A 317 2.40 -0.01 15.11
CA LEU A 317 3.45 1.00 15.21
C LEU A 317 2.95 2.29 14.55
N MET A 318 3.39 3.42 15.08
CA MET A 318 3.05 4.76 14.60
C MET A 318 4.32 5.61 14.53
N LEU A 319 4.56 6.29 13.41
CA LEU A 319 5.67 7.24 13.24
C LEU A 319 5.08 8.61 12.89
N VAL A 320 5.38 9.61 13.71
CA VAL A 320 4.74 10.94 13.65
C VAL A 320 5.72 11.97 13.08
N ARG A 321 5.27 12.80 12.13
CA ARG A 321 6.04 13.89 11.52
C ARG A 321 5.46 15.28 11.81
N SER A 322 4.15 15.35 12.02
CA SER A 322 3.44 16.59 12.38
C SER A 322 3.48 16.86 13.88
N THR A 323 3.85 18.09 14.26
CA THR A 323 3.87 18.55 15.66
C THR A 323 2.48 18.56 16.28
N GLN A 324 1.45 18.94 15.52
CA GLN A 324 0.07 18.93 15.99
C GLN A 324 -0.41 17.51 16.28
N ILE A 325 -0.11 16.55 15.39
CA ILE A 325 -0.44 15.13 15.64
C ILE A 325 0.35 14.61 16.84
N LEU A 326 1.62 14.97 16.99
CA LEU A 326 2.42 14.57 18.14
C LEU A 326 1.79 15.05 19.45
N ASN A 327 1.31 16.29 19.50
CA ASN A 327 0.65 16.83 20.69
C ASN A 327 -0.62 16.04 21.04
N ILE A 328 -1.44 15.67 20.06
CA ILE A 328 -2.63 14.81 20.26
C ILE A 328 -2.21 13.45 20.83
N VAL A 329 -1.16 12.84 20.27
CA VAL A 329 -0.64 11.56 20.72
C VAL A 329 -0.14 11.63 22.16
N LEU A 330 0.63 12.66 22.51
CA LEU A 330 1.17 12.84 23.87
C LEU A 330 0.06 13.12 24.89
N GLU A 331 -0.92 13.96 24.54
CA GLU A 331 -2.10 14.23 25.38
C GLU A 331 -2.87 12.95 25.69
N THR A 332 -3.18 12.16 24.65
CA THR A 332 -3.95 10.91 24.79
C THR A 332 -3.17 9.79 25.49
N MET A 333 -1.85 9.73 25.32
CA MET A 333 -0.96 8.85 26.07
C MET A 333 -0.96 9.20 27.57
N ASN A 334 -0.81 10.49 27.91
CA ASN A 334 -0.81 10.95 29.30
C ASN A 334 -2.16 10.69 29.98
N ASN A 335 -3.25 10.89 29.26
CA ASN A 335 -4.61 10.64 29.74
C ASN A 335 -5.03 9.17 29.66
N LYS A 336 -4.15 8.26 29.22
CA LYS A 336 -4.39 6.82 29.07
C LYS A 336 -5.63 6.46 28.23
N GLN A 337 -5.96 7.29 27.23
CA GLN A 337 -7.07 7.02 26.31
C GLN A 337 -6.74 5.91 25.29
N ILE A 338 -5.45 5.73 25.01
CA ILE A 338 -4.92 4.63 24.18
C ILE A 338 -3.74 3.97 24.88
N ASN A 339 -3.49 2.70 24.56
CA ASN A 339 -2.41 1.91 25.14
C ASN A 339 -1.20 1.99 24.23
N ILE A 340 -0.39 3.05 24.37
CA ILE A 340 0.83 3.24 23.59
C ILE A 340 2.03 3.56 24.47
N THR A 341 3.22 3.22 23.98
CA THR A 341 4.50 3.65 24.54
C THR A 341 5.41 4.11 23.40
N THR A 342 6.43 4.92 23.71
CA THR A 342 7.50 5.23 22.76
C THR A 342 8.28 3.96 22.39
N ILE A 343 8.78 3.90 21.16
CA ILE A 343 9.66 2.82 20.70
C ILE A 343 10.85 3.41 19.94
N PRO A 344 12.09 2.89 20.11
CA PRO A 344 13.23 3.34 19.33
C PRO A 344 12.99 3.19 17.82
N ILE A 345 13.51 4.13 17.03
CA ILE A 345 13.34 4.12 15.57
C ILE A 345 13.90 2.84 14.93
N ASP A 346 15.00 2.31 15.45
CA ASP A 346 15.64 1.10 14.94
C ASP A 346 14.75 -0.14 15.08
N GLU A 347 13.98 -0.24 16.17
CA GLU A 347 13.02 -1.34 16.35
C GLU A 347 11.83 -1.21 15.38
N LEU A 348 11.37 0.02 15.12
CA LEU A 348 10.33 0.28 14.11
C LEU A 348 10.83 -0.10 12.70
N ILE A 349 12.07 0.28 12.35
CA ILE A 349 12.73 -0.09 11.10
C ILE A 349 12.86 -1.61 11.00
N GLN A 350 13.33 -2.27 12.08
CA GLN A 350 13.47 -3.71 12.15
C GLN A 350 12.14 -4.43 11.92
N SER A 351 11.05 -3.89 12.46
CA SER A 351 9.69 -4.42 12.22
C SER A 351 9.30 -4.46 10.74
N GLN A 352 9.88 -3.59 9.90
CA GLN A 352 9.59 -3.56 8.46
C GLN A 352 10.77 -4.01 7.59
N ALA A 353 11.80 -4.64 8.18
CA ALA A 353 13.04 -5.01 7.49
C ALA A 353 12.82 -5.83 6.21
N GLY A 354 11.86 -6.76 6.21
CA GLY A 354 11.53 -7.55 5.01
C GLY A 354 10.98 -6.70 3.85
N VAL A 355 10.25 -5.64 4.16
CA VAL A 355 9.72 -4.71 3.15
C VAL A 355 10.83 -3.79 2.64
N ILE A 356 11.69 -3.31 3.54
CA ILE A 356 12.87 -2.49 3.21
C ILE A 356 13.81 -3.27 2.29
N GLU A 357 14.10 -4.53 2.60
CA GLU A 357 14.91 -5.40 1.75
C GLU A 357 14.34 -5.48 0.33
N VAL A 358 13.02 -5.65 0.19
CA VAL A 358 12.36 -5.75 -1.12
C VAL A 358 12.37 -4.42 -1.87
N LYS A 359 12.08 -3.29 -1.21
CA LYS A 359 11.89 -1.99 -1.86
C LYS A 359 13.16 -1.14 -1.98
N ARG A 360 14.22 -1.46 -1.24
CA ARG A 360 15.53 -0.80 -1.33
C ARG A 360 16.56 -1.71 -1.99
N LYS A 361 16.97 -2.78 -1.30
CA LYS A 361 18.04 -3.65 -1.80
C LYS A 361 17.63 -4.37 -3.08
N GLN A 362 16.57 -5.18 -3.06
CA GLN A 362 16.13 -5.93 -4.25
C GLN A 362 15.67 -5.03 -5.41
N LEU A 363 15.24 -3.79 -5.13
CA LEU A 363 14.90 -2.81 -6.17
C LEU A 363 16.11 -2.48 -7.05
N SER A 364 17.30 -2.30 -6.47
CA SER A 364 18.52 -1.98 -7.24
C SER A 364 18.78 -3.00 -8.36
N TYR A 365 18.54 -4.29 -8.11
CA TYR A 365 18.70 -5.34 -9.11
C TYR A 365 17.54 -5.42 -10.10
N ARG A 366 16.30 -5.10 -9.68
CA ARG A 366 15.17 -4.99 -10.61
C ARG A 366 15.39 -3.85 -11.61
N LEU A 367 15.91 -2.71 -11.16
CA LEU A 367 16.32 -1.60 -12.03
C LEU A 367 17.44 -2.04 -12.99
N TYR A 368 18.41 -2.82 -12.51
CA TYR A 368 19.46 -3.35 -13.37
C TYR A 368 18.91 -4.25 -14.48
N ILE A 369 18.04 -5.20 -14.16
CA ILE A 369 17.43 -6.09 -15.16
C ILE A 369 16.61 -5.27 -16.17
N ALA A 370 15.79 -4.34 -15.69
CA ALA A 370 14.93 -3.53 -16.53
C ALA A 370 15.75 -2.67 -17.52
N ASN A 371 16.82 -2.02 -17.05
CA ASN A 371 17.74 -1.26 -17.90
C ASN A 371 18.40 -2.14 -18.98
N GLN A 372 18.84 -3.35 -18.62
CA GLN A 372 19.45 -4.29 -19.57
C GLN A 372 18.45 -4.76 -20.65
N SER A 373 17.16 -4.78 -20.33
CA SER A 373 16.10 -5.11 -21.28
C SER A 373 15.55 -3.93 -22.08
N GLY A 374 16.12 -2.73 -21.92
CA GLY A 374 15.65 -1.51 -22.58
C GLY A 374 14.27 -1.03 -22.10
N GLN A 375 13.80 -1.50 -20.94
CA GLN A 375 12.54 -1.06 -20.37
C GLN A 375 12.66 0.37 -19.86
N ILE A 376 11.64 1.19 -20.11
CA ILE A 376 11.51 2.50 -19.48
C ILE A 376 11.20 2.27 -17.99
N VAL A 377 12.07 2.80 -17.13
CA VAL A 377 11.92 2.75 -15.68
C VAL A 377 11.97 4.16 -15.10
N PRO A 378 11.26 4.41 -13.98
CA PRO A 378 11.34 5.69 -13.30
C PRO A 378 12.71 5.86 -12.62
N ASP A 379 13.24 7.08 -12.61
CA ASP A 379 14.34 7.46 -11.73
C ASP A 379 13.89 7.38 -10.27
N LYS A 380 14.74 6.77 -9.45
CA LYS A 380 14.48 6.50 -8.03
C LYS A 380 15.71 6.84 -7.21
N ARG A 381 15.48 7.02 -5.90
CA ARG A 381 16.55 7.30 -4.94
C ARG A 381 17.50 6.10 -4.85
N VAL A 382 16.92 4.90 -4.97
CA VAL A 382 17.69 3.65 -5.13
C VAL A 382 18.31 3.58 -6.52
N LYS A 383 19.64 3.44 -6.58
CA LYS A 383 20.37 3.32 -7.84
C LYS A 383 20.43 1.89 -8.36
N SER A 384 20.41 1.76 -9.69
CA SER A 384 20.52 0.49 -10.40
C SER A 384 21.86 -0.19 -10.07
N SER A 385 21.82 -1.47 -9.69
CA SER A 385 23.02 -2.21 -9.31
C SER A 385 22.89 -3.72 -9.50
N LYS A 386 23.96 -4.34 -9.99
CA LYS A 386 24.12 -5.80 -10.00
C LYS A 386 24.82 -6.35 -8.75
N LYS A 387 25.20 -5.49 -7.79
CA LYS A 387 25.96 -5.88 -6.57
C LYS A 387 25.03 -6.46 -5.49
N ILE A 388 24.38 -7.58 -5.82
CA ILE A 388 23.57 -8.39 -4.91
C ILE A 388 24.01 -9.85 -5.03
N ASP A 389 23.86 -10.61 -3.94
CA ASP A 389 24.23 -12.02 -3.90
C ASP A 389 23.44 -12.85 -4.92
N PHE A 390 24.05 -13.96 -5.35
CA PHE A 390 23.52 -14.78 -6.45
C PHE A 390 22.15 -15.40 -6.13
N LEU A 391 21.93 -15.84 -4.89
CA LEU A 391 20.66 -16.49 -4.50
C LEU A 391 19.52 -15.47 -4.52
N THR A 392 19.74 -14.28 -3.97
CA THR A 392 18.77 -13.18 -4.01
C THR A 392 18.45 -12.77 -5.44
N LYS A 393 19.43 -12.70 -6.35
CA LYS A 393 19.18 -12.46 -7.78
C LYS A 393 18.22 -13.48 -8.38
N LYS A 394 18.46 -14.77 -8.13
CA LYS A 394 17.60 -15.85 -8.62
C LYS A 394 16.20 -15.82 -8.00
N HIS A 395 16.08 -15.47 -6.72
CA HIS A 395 14.78 -15.21 -6.11
C HIS A 395 14.02 -14.07 -6.79
N ILE A 396 14.68 -12.96 -7.10
CA ILE A 396 14.08 -11.82 -7.78
C ILE A 396 13.60 -12.23 -9.19
N GLU A 397 14.47 -12.87 -9.98
CA GLU A 397 14.13 -13.34 -11.33
C GLU A 397 12.92 -14.28 -11.33
N LEU A 398 12.86 -15.24 -10.38
CA LEU A 398 11.72 -16.17 -10.26
C LEU A 398 10.43 -15.44 -9.87
N LYS A 399 10.51 -14.46 -8.95
CA LYS A 399 9.34 -13.65 -8.55
C LYS A 399 8.82 -12.79 -9.70
N LEU A 400 9.70 -12.20 -10.51
CA LEU A 400 9.29 -11.44 -11.70
C LEU A 400 8.59 -12.35 -12.73
N LYS A 401 9.10 -13.56 -12.96
CA LYS A 401 8.45 -14.54 -13.85
C LYS A 401 7.07 -14.95 -13.33
N MET A 402 6.95 -15.24 -12.03
CA MET A 402 5.65 -15.57 -11.43
C MET A 402 4.67 -14.40 -11.47
N GLN A 403 5.14 -13.17 -11.22
CA GLN A 403 4.32 -11.97 -11.34
C GLN A 403 3.74 -11.83 -12.76
N GLU A 404 4.58 -11.90 -13.80
CA GLU A 404 4.10 -11.78 -15.18
C GLU A 404 3.17 -12.94 -15.57
N LYS A 405 3.55 -14.18 -15.24
CA LYS A 405 2.72 -15.35 -15.50
C LYS A 405 1.34 -15.23 -14.83
N SER A 406 1.29 -14.73 -13.59
CA SER A 406 0.03 -14.61 -12.84
C SER A 406 -0.94 -13.60 -13.47
N LYS A 407 -0.43 -12.55 -14.13
CA LYS A 407 -1.24 -11.58 -14.86
C LYS A 407 -1.83 -12.18 -16.15
N GLN A 408 -1.08 -13.06 -16.82
CA GLN A 408 -1.49 -13.69 -18.07
C GLN A 408 -2.54 -14.79 -17.85
N LEU A 409 -2.48 -15.51 -16.73
CA LEU A 409 -3.37 -16.64 -16.48
C LEU A 409 -4.85 -16.22 -16.42
N LEU A 410 -5.18 -15.06 -15.87
CA LEU A 410 -6.58 -14.63 -15.75
C LEU A 410 -7.08 -13.74 -16.91
N PHE A 411 -6.25 -13.52 -17.94
CA PHE A 411 -6.65 -12.86 -19.19
C PHE A 411 -7.66 -13.70 -19.99
N GLN A 412 -7.75 -15.00 -19.71
CA GLN A 412 -8.74 -15.89 -20.31
C GLN A 412 -10.05 -15.82 -19.52
N GLU A 413 -10.77 -14.71 -19.60
CA GLU A 413 -12.11 -14.54 -18.99
C GLU A 413 -13.14 -15.59 -19.47
N ASN A 414 -12.80 -16.39 -20.49
CA ASN A 414 -13.61 -17.52 -20.99
C ASN A 414 -13.13 -18.91 -20.56
N GLN A 415 -12.10 -19.04 -19.70
CA GLN A 415 -11.70 -20.33 -19.15
C GLN A 415 -11.80 -20.37 -17.63
N THR A 416 -12.47 -21.42 -17.15
CA THR A 416 -12.70 -21.82 -15.76
C THR A 416 -11.41 -22.26 -15.08
N LEU A 417 -10.34 -21.45 -15.13
CA LEU A 417 -9.05 -21.79 -14.52
C LEU A 417 -9.25 -22.02 -13.02
N THR A 418 -9.01 -23.27 -12.62
CA THR A 418 -9.13 -23.71 -11.25
C THR A 418 -7.90 -23.25 -10.46
N ILE A 419 -7.99 -23.28 -9.13
CA ILE A 419 -6.81 -23.04 -8.28
C ILE A 419 -5.70 -24.03 -8.61
N LYS A 420 -6.06 -25.27 -8.97
CA LYS A 420 -5.12 -26.32 -9.34
C LYS A 420 -4.31 -25.91 -10.57
N ASP A 421 -4.96 -25.32 -11.57
CA ASP A 421 -4.30 -24.86 -12.80
C ASP A 421 -3.34 -23.71 -12.52
N ILE A 422 -3.78 -22.70 -11.75
CA ILE A 422 -2.91 -21.58 -11.35
C ILE A 422 -1.70 -22.09 -10.56
N LYS A 423 -1.92 -23.01 -9.60
CA LYS A 423 -0.81 -23.60 -8.83
C LYS A 423 0.10 -24.46 -9.68
N ALA A 424 -0.42 -25.20 -10.66
CA ALA A 424 0.37 -26.01 -11.58
C ALA A 424 1.32 -25.15 -12.43
N GLU A 425 0.81 -24.04 -12.98
CA GLU A 425 1.61 -23.09 -13.77
C GLU A 425 2.70 -22.40 -12.93
N MET A 426 2.46 -22.21 -11.64
CA MET A 426 3.42 -21.60 -10.71
C MET A 426 4.41 -22.61 -10.12
N HIS A 427 4.06 -23.90 -10.11
CA HIS A 427 4.80 -24.96 -9.44
C HIS A 427 6.28 -25.05 -9.85
N PRO A 428 6.65 -24.96 -11.14
CA PRO A 428 8.07 -25.02 -11.54
C PRO A 428 8.90 -23.90 -10.92
N PHE A 429 8.35 -22.70 -10.79
CA PHE A 429 9.04 -21.55 -10.18
C PHE A 429 9.13 -21.71 -8.66
N ILE A 430 8.04 -22.14 -8.02
CA ILE A 430 8.00 -22.39 -6.57
C ILE A 430 9.01 -23.48 -6.19
N LYS A 431 9.07 -24.59 -6.94
CA LYS A 431 10.00 -25.69 -6.69
C LYS A 431 11.46 -25.22 -6.74
N LYS A 432 11.81 -24.43 -7.78
CA LYS A 432 13.15 -23.83 -7.91
C LYS A 432 13.46 -22.88 -6.74
N LYS A 433 12.49 -22.04 -6.35
CA LYS A 433 12.64 -21.13 -5.21
C LYS A 433 12.88 -21.90 -3.90
N ARG A 434 12.09 -22.94 -3.62
CA ARG A 434 12.26 -23.76 -2.41
C ARG A 434 13.65 -24.40 -2.32
N LEU A 435 14.21 -24.83 -3.45
CA LEU A 435 15.58 -25.35 -3.50
C LEU A 435 16.60 -24.27 -3.14
N LEU A 436 16.45 -23.05 -3.67
CA LEU A 436 17.31 -21.91 -3.33
C LEU A 436 17.20 -21.53 -1.84
N ASP A 437 15.98 -21.53 -1.28
CA ASP A 437 15.73 -21.26 0.14
C ASP A 437 16.45 -22.31 1.04
N LEU A 438 16.53 -23.57 0.61
CA LEU A 438 17.28 -24.62 1.33
C LEU A 438 18.79 -24.38 1.28
N VAL A 439 19.33 -24.01 0.12
CA VAL A 439 20.75 -23.67 -0.04
C VAL A 439 21.13 -22.49 0.86
N GLU A 440 20.31 -21.44 0.87
CA GLU A 440 20.52 -20.26 1.70
C GLU A 440 20.55 -20.61 3.20
N LYS A 441 19.61 -21.43 3.66
CA LYS A 441 19.58 -21.93 5.04
C LYS A 441 20.84 -22.69 5.40
N SER A 442 21.31 -23.58 4.53
CA SER A 442 22.55 -24.34 4.76
C SER A 442 23.78 -23.44 4.88
N ILE A 443 23.89 -22.42 4.02
CA ILE A 443 24.98 -21.43 4.08
C ILE A 443 24.94 -20.64 5.40
N LEU A 444 23.76 -20.19 5.82
CA LEU A 444 23.59 -19.45 7.07
C LEU A 444 23.93 -20.30 8.30
N SER A 445 23.50 -21.56 8.31
CA SER A 445 23.85 -22.51 9.37
C SER A 445 25.36 -22.76 9.44
N TYR A 446 26.03 -22.95 8.30
CA TYR A 446 27.48 -23.11 8.25
C TYR A 446 28.23 -21.86 8.75
N LYS A 447 27.80 -20.65 8.36
CA LYS A 447 28.38 -19.40 8.87
C LYS A 447 28.22 -19.24 10.38
N LYS A 448 27.07 -19.62 10.94
CA LYS A 448 26.85 -19.61 12.39
C LYS A 448 27.76 -20.58 13.13
N LEU A 449 28.05 -21.75 12.54
CA LEU A 449 28.97 -22.72 13.12
C LEU A 449 30.43 -22.26 13.06
N LYS A 450 30.82 -21.51 12.02
CA LYS A 450 32.19 -20.98 11.88
C LYS A 450 32.49 -19.76 12.76
N ASN A 451 31.47 -19.03 13.19
CA ASN A 451 31.57 -17.84 14.05
C ASN A 451 31.33 -18.15 15.54
N LYS A 452 31.15 -19.42 15.89
CA LYS A 452 31.26 -19.95 17.24
C LYS A 452 32.60 -20.63 17.38
#